data_AF-A0A7C5P6D9-F1
#
_entry.id   AF-A0A7C5P6D9-F1
#
_cell.length_a   1.000
_cell.length_b   1.000
_cell.length_c   1.000
_cell.angle_alpha   90.00
_cell.angle_beta   90.00
_cell.angle_gamma   90.00
#
_symmetry.space_group_name_H-M   'P 1'
#
loop_
_entity.id
_entity.type
_entity.pdbx_description
1 polymer ?
#
loop_
_entity_poly.entity_id
_entity_poly.type
_entity_poly.pdbx_seq_one_letter_code
_entity_poly.pdbx_strand_id
1 'polypeptide(L)'
;MPIKYMCLECGHKWDATENPSGYRQCPNENCRSTDVVPAGFWRMVEVGRQLGISHKTPFLDVIKSFQAVWSEEGLLRLGVFEFWRVMKRVIKEIENPRYLSRGES
;
A
#
# COMPACT_ATOMS: atom_id res chain seq x y z
N MET A 1 -11.59 -1.75 12.82
CA MET A 1 -12.09 -1.79 11.43
C MET A 1 -11.33 -2.87 10.68
N PRO A 2 -11.96 -3.62 9.76
CA PRO A 2 -11.26 -4.56 8.90
C PRO A 2 -10.27 -3.81 7.98
N ILE A 3 -9.11 -4.42 7.74
CA ILE A 3 -8.11 -3.88 6.81
C ILE A 3 -8.66 -4.09 5.40
N LYS A 4 -8.69 -3.04 4.57
CA LYS A 4 -9.09 -3.14 3.17
C LYS A 4 -7.86 -3.28 2.29
N TYR A 5 -7.97 -4.15 1.29
CA TYR A 5 -6.95 -4.34 0.25
C TYR A 5 -7.47 -3.89 -1.10
N MET A 6 -6.53 -3.61 -2.00
CA MET A 6 -6.79 -3.32 -3.40
C MET A 6 -5.75 -3.99 -4.30
N CYS A 7 -6.17 -4.39 -5.50
CA CYS A 7 -5.29 -4.82 -6.56
C CYS A 7 -4.85 -3.61 -7.38
N LEU A 8 -3.54 -3.44 -7.57
CA LEU A 8 -3.01 -2.36 -8.40
C LEU A 8 -3.25 -2.57 -9.90
N GLU A 9 -3.44 -3.82 -10.33
CA GLU A 9 -3.61 -4.15 -11.74
C GLU A 9 -5.05 -3.93 -12.25
N CYS A 10 -6.06 -4.37 -11.50
CA CYS A 10 -7.48 -4.22 -11.88
C CYS A 10 -8.28 -3.25 -11.02
N GLY A 11 -7.71 -2.70 -9.94
CA GLY A 11 -8.40 -1.77 -9.04
C GLY A 11 -9.44 -2.40 -8.10
N HIS A 12 -9.66 -3.73 -8.16
CA HIS A 12 -10.61 -4.43 -7.29
C HIS A 12 -10.23 -4.24 -5.82
N LYS A 13 -11.22 -4.02 -4.94
CA LYS A 13 -11.05 -3.78 -3.49
C LYS A 13 -11.85 -4.78 -2.69
N TRP A 14 -11.32 -5.26 -1.56
CA TRP A 14 -11.97 -6.24 -0.69
C TRP A 14 -11.52 -6.09 0.76
N ASP A 15 -12.30 -6.63 1.71
CA ASP A 15 -11.96 -6.64 3.12
C ASP A 15 -11.11 -7.89 3.48
N ALA A 16 -10.10 -7.70 4.33
CA ALA A 16 -9.21 -8.76 4.81
C ALA A 16 -9.94 -9.90 5.53
N THR A 17 -11.10 -9.59 6.12
CA THR A 17 -11.94 -10.55 6.85
C THR A 17 -12.65 -11.51 5.91
N GLU A 18 -12.90 -11.11 4.67
CA GLU A 18 -13.55 -11.95 3.65
C GLU A 18 -12.56 -12.94 3.01
N ASN A 19 -11.27 -12.61 3.04
CA ASN A 19 -10.23 -13.48 2.51
C ASN A 19 -8.94 -13.36 3.35
N PRO A 20 -8.75 -14.22 4.37
CA PRO A 20 -7.59 -14.16 5.26
C PRO A 20 -6.26 -14.49 4.56
N SER A 21 -6.31 -15.27 3.48
CA SER A 21 -5.17 -15.51 2.56
C SER A 21 -5.03 -14.41 1.49
N GLY A 22 -6.03 -13.53 1.39
CA GLY A 22 -6.32 -12.66 0.26
C GLY A 22 -5.48 -11.40 0.15
N TYR A 23 -4.49 -11.15 1.01
CA TYR A 23 -3.57 -10.02 0.81
C TYR A 23 -2.44 -10.33 -0.19
N ARG A 24 -2.28 -11.60 -0.58
CA ARG A 24 -1.21 -12.06 -1.49
C ARG A 24 -1.64 -12.10 -2.95
N GLN A 25 -2.93 -12.25 -3.19
CA GLN A 25 -3.49 -12.39 -4.54
C GLN A 25 -4.87 -11.76 -4.59
N CYS A 26 -5.13 -11.04 -5.68
CA CYS A 26 -6.42 -10.46 -5.96
C CYS A 26 -7.49 -11.56 -6.09
N PRO A 27 -8.62 -11.46 -5.37
CA PRO A 27 -9.69 -12.46 -5.41
C PRO A 27 -10.53 -12.39 -6.70
N ASN A 28 -10.35 -11.35 -7.52
CA ASN A 28 -11.06 -11.22 -8.79
C ASN A 28 -10.63 -12.34 -9.75
N GLU A 29 -11.57 -13.18 -10.18
CA GLU A 29 -11.28 -14.33 -11.04
C GLU A 29 -10.64 -13.93 -12.38
N ASN A 30 -10.98 -12.73 -12.87
CA ASN A 30 -10.43 -12.17 -14.10
C ASN A 30 -9.06 -11.52 -13.90
N CYS A 31 -8.65 -11.25 -12.66
CA CYS A 31 -7.38 -10.63 -12.32
C CYS A 31 -6.80 -11.32 -11.09
N ARG A 32 -5.98 -12.34 -11.34
CA ARG A 32 -5.29 -13.12 -10.29
C ARG A 32 -3.92 -12.54 -9.93
N SER A 33 -3.79 -11.21 -10.02
CA SER A 33 -2.54 -10.50 -9.78
C SER A 33 -2.09 -10.62 -8.33
N THR A 34 -0.77 -10.65 -8.13
CA THR A 34 -0.14 -10.57 -6.81
C THR A 34 0.25 -9.15 -6.43
N ASP A 35 0.01 -8.16 -7.31
CA ASP A 35 0.26 -6.74 -7.04
C ASP A 35 -0.87 -6.16 -6.18
N VAL A 36 -0.91 -6.63 -4.93
CA VAL A 36 -1.93 -6.31 -3.93
C VAL A 36 -1.33 -5.45 -2.83
N VAL A 37 -2.04 -4.36 -2.51
CA VAL A 37 -1.65 -3.37 -1.50
C VAL A 37 -2.86 -3.00 -0.63
N PRO A 38 -2.67 -2.39 0.54
CA PRO A 38 -3.80 -1.85 1.30
C PRO A 38 -4.54 -0.76 0.53
N ALA A 39 -5.84 -0.59 0.76
CA ALA A 39 -6.65 0.41 0.06
C ALA A 39 -6.14 1.86 0.26
N GLY A 40 -5.53 2.15 1.42
CA GLY A 40 -4.87 3.43 1.70
C GLY A 40 -3.52 3.63 0.99
N PHE A 41 -3.10 2.72 0.10
CA PHE A 41 -1.80 2.76 -0.56
C PHE A 41 -1.48 4.07 -1.28
N TRP A 42 -2.40 4.57 -2.10
CA TRP A 42 -2.17 5.81 -2.84
C TRP A 42 -2.05 7.04 -1.94
N ARG A 43 -2.83 7.06 -0.84
CA ARG A 43 -2.68 8.09 0.20
C ARG A 43 -1.30 8.03 0.85
N MET A 44 -0.75 6.83 1.07
CA MET A 44 0.62 6.68 1.57
C MET A 44 1.66 7.18 0.57
N VAL A 45 1.48 6.93 -0.72
CA VAL A 45 2.36 7.46 -1.78
C VAL A 45 2.31 8.98 -1.81
N GLU A 46 1.12 9.58 -1.73
CA GLU A 46 0.93 11.02 -1.71
C GLU A 46 1.57 11.67 -0.49
N VAL A 47 1.28 11.18 0.72
CA VAL A 47 1.88 11.70 1.95
C VAL A 47 3.40 11.50 1.95
N GLY A 48 3.89 10.33 1.52
CA GLY A 48 5.32 10.07 1.41
C GLY A 48 6.02 11.03 0.46
N ARG A 49 5.38 11.38 -0.67
CA ARG A 49 5.88 12.40 -1.60
C ARG A 49 5.90 13.80 -0.96
N GLN A 50 4.85 14.18 -0.22
CA GLN A 50 4.80 15.47 0.49
C GLN A 50 5.87 15.57 1.58
N LEU A 51 6.16 14.47 2.26
CA LEU A 51 7.18 14.39 3.31
C LEU A 51 8.61 14.21 2.78
N GLY A 52 8.80 14.10 1.46
CA GLY A 52 10.12 13.89 0.85
C GLY A 52 10.74 12.53 1.15
N ILE A 53 9.91 11.51 1.40
CA ILE A 53 10.38 10.15 1.68
C ILE A 53 10.93 9.52 0.41
N SER A 54 12.10 8.90 0.52
CA SER A 54 12.82 8.24 -0.57
C SER A 54 13.50 6.95 -0.08
N HIS A 55 14.14 6.20 -0.97
CA HIS A 55 14.95 5.02 -0.61
C HIS A 55 16.10 5.34 0.33
N LYS A 56 16.49 6.62 0.43
CA LYS A 56 17.54 7.10 1.34
C LYS A 56 17.01 7.43 2.73
N THR A 57 15.70 7.54 2.90
CA THR A 57 15.10 7.86 4.19
C THR A 57 15.27 6.67 5.15
N PRO A 58 15.82 6.89 6.36
CA PRO A 58 15.97 5.83 7.35
C PRO A 58 14.62 5.18 7.69
N PHE A 59 14.63 3.87 7.89
CA PHE A 59 13.39 3.13 8.17
C PHE A 59 12.61 3.65 9.38
N LEU A 60 13.32 4.03 10.45
CA LEU A 60 12.69 4.59 11.64
C LEU A 60 11.96 5.91 11.36
N ASP A 61 12.50 6.72 10.45
CA ASP A 61 11.88 7.99 10.07
C ASP A 61 10.67 7.75 9.16
N VAL A 62 10.73 6.72 8.30
CA VAL A 62 9.58 6.23 7.55
C VAL A 62 8.47 5.80 8.51
N ILE A 63 8.76 4.94 9.51
CA ILE A 63 7.74 4.54 10.50
C ILE A 63 7.13 5.75 11.18
N LYS A 64 7.96 6.65 11.74
CA LYS A 64 7.48 7.84 12.47
C LYS A 64 6.60 8.73 11.62
N SER A 65 6.99 8.98 10.38
CA SER A 65 6.28 9.83 9.43
C SER A 65 4.87 9.34 9.15
N PHE A 66 4.71 8.03 9.07
CA PHE A 66 3.43 7.41 8.74
C PHE A 66 2.65 6.89 9.96
N GLN A 67 3.26 6.85 11.15
CA GLN A 67 2.59 6.48 12.39
C GLN A 67 1.36 7.36 12.66
N ALA A 68 1.45 8.65 12.31
CA ALA A 68 0.33 9.60 12.40
C ALA A 68 -0.80 9.28 11.40
N VAL A 69 -0.45 8.86 10.18
CA VAL A 69 -1.41 8.52 9.12
C VAL A 69 -2.09 7.17 9.39
N TRP A 70 -1.40 6.23 10.02
CA TRP A 70 -1.86 4.85 10.18
C TRP A 70 -2.66 4.54 11.43
N SER A 71 -2.64 5.41 12.43
CA SER A 71 -3.47 5.24 13.62
C SER A 71 -4.97 5.20 13.27
N GLU A 72 -5.37 5.77 12.12
CA GLU A 72 -6.77 5.82 11.68
C GLU A 72 -7.23 4.57 10.89
N GLU A 73 -6.34 3.91 10.14
CA GLU A 73 -6.72 2.84 9.19
C GLU A 73 -6.48 1.40 9.68
N GLY A 74 -6.00 1.21 10.92
CA GLY A 74 -5.79 -0.13 11.49
C GLY A 74 -4.61 -0.91 10.88
N LEU A 75 -3.81 -0.26 10.04
CA LEU A 75 -2.62 -0.82 9.38
C LEU A 75 -1.49 -1.18 10.35
N LEU A 76 -1.48 -0.61 11.56
CA LEU A 76 -0.56 -1.00 12.64
C LEU A 76 -0.80 -2.44 13.14
N ARG A 77 -1.91 -3.07 12.75
CA ARG A 77 -2.15 -4.51 12.98
C ARG A 77 -1.50 -5.40 11.93
N LEU A 78 -0.93 -4.84 10.86
CA LEU A 78 -0.10 -5.59 9.94
C LEU A 78 1.19 -6.00 10.66
N GLY A 79 1.61 -7.26 10.48
CA GLY A 79 2.92 -7.69 10.95
C GLY A 79 4.04 -6.86 10.32
N VAL A 80 5.14 -6.67 11.05
CA VAL A 80 6.30 -5.83 10.64
C VAL A 80 6.82 -6.18 9.23
N PHE A 81 6.73 -7.46 8.83
CA PHE A 81 7.11 -7.89 7.48
C PHE A 81 6.18 -7.36 6.38
N GLU A 82 4.88 -7.49 6.55
CA GLU A 82 3.88 -7.00 5.59
C GLU A 82 3.94 -5.47 5.49
N PHE A 83 4.08 -4.84 6.65
CA PHE A 83 4.34 -3.42 6.76
C PHE A 83 5.54 -2.98 5.90
N TRP A 84 6.69 -3.65 6.09
CA TRP A 84 7.90 -3.33 5.34
C TRP A 84 7.71 -3.54 3.83
N ARG A 85 7.03 -4.63 3.44
CA ARG A 85 6.70 -4.93 2.03
C ARG A 85 5.93 -3.77 1.40
N VAL A 86 4.89 -3.28 2.07
CA VAL A 86 4.09 -2.14 1.61
C VAL A 86 4.94 -0.88 1.51
N MET A 87 5.75 -0.57 2.52
CA MET A 87 6.58 0.64 2.50
C MET A 87 7.64 0.65 1.41
N LYS A 88 8.30 -0.49 1.16
CA LYS A 88 9.18 -0.63 0.00
C LYS A 88 8.44 -0.35 -1.29
N ARG A 89 7.17 -0.78 -1.41
CA ARG A 89 6.38 -0.51 -2.61
C ARG A 89 5.96 0.95 -2.72
N VAL A 90 5.57 1.59 -1.61
CA VAL A 90 5.26 3.03 -1.55
C VAL A 90 6.46 3.84 -2.03
N ILE A 91 7.66 3.60 -1.46
CA ILE A 91 8.90 4.29 -1.85
C ILE A 91 9.19 4.07 -3.35
N LYS A 92 9.03 2.84 -3.83
CA LYS A 92 9.24 2.53 -5.25
C LYS A 92 8.29 3.32 -6.17
N GLU A 93 7.01 3.48 -5.80
CA GLU A 93 6.06 4.29 -6.58
C GLU A 93 6.31 5.80 -6.47
N ILE A 94 6.83 6.28 -5.33
CA ILE A 94 7.24 7.69 -5.18
C ILE A 94 8.36 8.02 -6.17
N GLU A 95 9.36 7.14 -6.27
CA GLU A 95 10.56 7.33 -7.09
C GLU A 95 10.38 6.99 -8.57
N ASN A 96 9.57 5.97 -8.84
CA ASN A 96 9.25 5.53 -10.20
C ASN A 96 7.74 5.34 -10.32
N PRO A 97 6.99 6.43 -10.57
CA PRO A 97 5.54 6.39 -10.65
C PRO A 97 5.12 5.68 -11.93
N ARG A 98 5.04 4.35 -11.91
CA ARG A 98 4.64 3.54 -13.07
C ARG A 98 3.15 3.67 -13.38
N TYR A 99 2.35 4.02 -12.38
CA TYR A 99 0.88 4.06 -12.48
C TYR A 99 0.30 5.47 -12.68
N LEU A 100 1.03 6.55 -12.37
CA LEU A 100 0.57 7.90 -12.72
C LEU A 100 0.59 8.15 -14.23
N SER A 101 1.39 7.39 -14.98
CA SER A 101 1.49 7.50 -16.44
C SER A 101 0.37 6.77 -17.22
N ARG A 102 -0.55 6.06 -16.56
CA ARG A 102 -1.70 5.38 -17.20
C ARG A 102 -3.05 6.03 -16.89
N GLY A 103 -3.07 7.12 -16.11
CA GLY A 103 -4.28 7.82 -15.69
C GLY A 103 -4.63 9.06 -16.51
N GLU A 104 -3.90 9.36 -17.58
CA GLU A 104 -4.21 10.43 -18.53
C GLU A 104 -3.98 9.93 -19.97
N SER A 105 -4.98 9.25 -20.53
CA SER A 105 -5.18 9.05 -21.97
C SER A 105 -6.65 8.73 -22.23
#